data_AF-A0A496QEQ9-F1
#
_entry.id   AF-A0A496QEQ9-F1
#
_cell.length_a   1.000
_cell.length_b   1.000
_cell.length_c   1.000
_cell.angle_alpha   90.00
_cell.angle_beta   90.00
_cell.angle_gamma   90.00
#
_symmetry.space_group_name_H-M   'P 1'
#
loop_
_entity.id
_entity.type
_entity.pdbx_description
1 polymer ?
#
loop_
_entity_poly.entity_id
_entity_poly.type
_entity_poly.pdbx_seq_one_letter_code
_entity_poly.pdbx_strand_id
1 'polypeptide(L)'
;MKRIHFINVILIMISALLAIGLISKLEEFTFPVRILPLLVFFVLTDLVPIRAKQLRLITNFAGMVPLLIFWDPHLAPFAVFLTMTKKTKATDYIIQKKMFRTLHYFIMYASGVYFTSWNGNPYISLLSFTLIAKLSGFITGDILNQYVNNRKISIENFLVNVIEGGYFLFLSIVGGVLWTLYSAGMAIEAGLIFMAFPLTLMVVWIIASFLKANNDAKKSLLRLSSIRSKLAKTLELISVVRSENDIEEALAHVASVIRDSIGYKYVIISIFDSVNDKILRVAHAGIPEKEFEKLRENPPPLEYFEQIHDEKYKVSRSYFIPESSKHFNVEYSFMGRYDELLEAQSEWRPDDVLVIPIYKGTDIIGYISVDAPLDGRRPQYEDIEILEIVADQVLRIIEESKKFSEVLMASKLDHATGLYTHTEFYSILSRLIKAERAFSLILIDLDNFKQINDTFGHLIGDKAIKKVAKLINDSLRKEDFAARYGGDEFAIITTGASKNDAIRIVRRMNENLKQLRIKEKGQRIKISWSVGIANFPVDGDTPSMVVGKADNALYAAKRAGKNRIYAI
;
A
#
# COMPACT_ATOMS: atom_id res chain seq x y z
N MET A 1 25.05 -11.05 16.93
CA MET A 1 25.15 -9.61 17.27
C MET A 1 26.05 -9.28 18.47
N LYS A 2 26.06 -10.03 19.59
CA LYS A 2 26.89 -9.72 20.78
C LYS A 2 28.42 -9.84 20.59
N ARG A 3 28.91 -10.75 19.73
CA ARG A 3 30.37 -10.97 19.48
C ARG A 3 31.08 -9.81 18.78
N ILE A 4 30.40 -9.06 17.91
CA ILE A 4 31.02 -7.97 17.13
C ILE A 4 31.31 -6.75 18.02
N HIS A 5 30.46 -6.49 19.03
CA HIS A 5 30.70 -5.42 20.00
C HIS A 5 31.90 -5.70 20.90
N PHE A 6 32.09 -6.96 21.33
CA PHE A 6 33.19 -7.34 22.20
C PHE A 6 34.56 -7.26 21.51
N ILE A 7 34.65 -7.69 20.25
CA ILE A 7 35.87 -7.60 19.43
C ILE A 7 36.25 -6.14 19.17
N ASN A 8 35.27 -5.26 18.94
CA ASN A 8 35.52 -3.84 18.71
C ASN A 8 36.02 -3.11 19.97
N VAL A 9 35.51 -3.47 21.16
CA VAL A 9 35.98 -2.92 22.44
C VAL A 9 37.41 -3.37 22.75
N ILE A 10 37.74 -4.64 22.46
CA ILE A 10 39.09 -5.18 22.61
C ILE A 10 40.07 -4.48 21.64
N LEU A 11 39.67 -4.25 20.39
CA LEU A 11 40.49 -3.52 19.41
C LEU A 11 40.74 -2.07 19.84
N ILE A 12 39.76 -1.39 20.43
CA ILE A 12 39.95 -0.04 20.99
C ILE A 12 40.94 -0.08 22.16
N MET A 13 40.82 -1.03 23.08
CA MET A 13 41.74 -1.17 24.21
C MET A 13 43.18 -1.49 23.77
N ILE A 14 43.35 -2.40 22.81
CA ILE A 14 44.67 -2.75 22.26
C ILE A 14 45.28 -1.55 21.52
N SER A 15 44.47 -0.81 20.75
CA SER A 15 44.91 0.40 20.05
C SER A 15 45.35 1.49 21.03
N ALA A 16 44.61 1.66 22.13
CA ALA A 16 44.95 2.62 23.18
C ALA A 16 46.23 2.21 23.95
N LEU A 17 46.40 0.91 24.26
CA LEU A 17 47.61 0.40 24.91
C LEU A 17 48.86 0.49 24.02
N LEU A 18 48.72 0.18 22.73
CA LEU A 18 49.79 0.36 21.74
C LEU A 18 50.15 1.83 21.56
N ALA A 19 49.16 2.74 21.58
CA ALA A 19 49.41 4.17 21.53
C ALA A 19 50.19 4.65 22.76
N ILE A 20 49.81 4.23 23.98
CA ILE A 20 50.52 4.58 25.21
C ILE A 20 51.99 4.09 25.18
N GLY A 21 52.23 2.87 24.68
CA GLY A 21 53.58 2.31 24.53
C GLY A 21 54.43 2.94 23.41
N LEU A 22 53.80 3.47 22.36
CA LEU A 22 54.49 4.25 21.33
C LEU A 22 54.86 5.65 21.85
N ILE A 23 53.93 6.28 22.60
CA ILE A 23 54.08 7.63 23.16
C ILE A 23 55.22 7.70 24.17
N SER A 24 55.39 6.68 25.02
CA SER A 24 56.49 6.64 25.98
C SER A 24 57.89 6.55 25.34
N LYS A 25 58.00 6.15 24.06
CA LYS A 25 59.24 6.14 23.29
C LYS A 25 59.40 7.35 22.35
N LEU A 26 58.38 8.19 22.22
CA LEU A 26 58.39 9.35 21.31
C LEU A 26 59.09 10.57 21.91
N GLU A 27 59.38 10.59 23.21
CA GLU A 27 60.17 11.63 23.88
C GLU A 27 61.63 11.68 23.41
N GLU A 28 62.14 10.64 22.74
CA GLU A 28 63.55 10.55 22.29
C GLU A 28 63.83 11.15 20.90
N PHE A 29 62.82 11.38 20.05
CA PHE A 29 63.04 11.85 18.67
C PHE A 29 63.12 13.38 18.59
N THR A 30 63.11 14.06 17.44
CA THR A 30 62.90 15.53 17.38
C THR A 30 61.82 15.86 16.35
N PHE A 31 61.23 17.06 16.42
CA PHE A 31 60.38 17.54 15.32
C PHE A 31 61.24 17.66 14.04
N PRO A 32 60.78 17.20 12.86
CA PRO A 32 59.44 16.70 12.51
C PRO A 32 59.28 15.17 12.53
N VAL A 33 60.34 14.40 12.80
CA VAL A 33 60.35 12.92 12.72
C VAL A 33 59.39 12.29 13.75
N ARG A 34 59.20 12.95 14.91
CA ARG A 34 58.20 12.58 15.93
C ARG A 34 56.76 12.46 15.41
N ILE A 35 56.38 13.18 14.35
CA ILE A 35 54.97 13.31 13.90
C ILE A 35 54.53 12.16 13.02
N LEU A 36 55.45 11.57 12.25
CA LEU A 36 55.13 10.57 11.22
C LEU A 36 54.37 9.34 11.79
N PRO A 37 54.81 8.73 12.91
CA PRO A 37 54.13 7.55 13.47
C PRO A 37 52.71 7.84 13.96
N LEU A 38 52.49 9.04 14.54
CA LEU A 38 51.18 9.49 15.03
C LEU A 38 50.21 9.79 13.88
N LEU A 39 50.70 10.41 12.80
CA LEU A 39 49.92 10.61 11.58
C LEU A 39 49.50 9.29 10.95
N VAL A 40 50.42 8.32 10.89
CA VAL A 40 50.12 6.96 10.41
C VAL A 40 49.07 6.30 11.30
N PHE A 41 49.17 6.42 12.62
CA PHE A 41 48.18 5.90 13.56
C PHE A 41 46.80 6.55 13.41
N PHE A 42 46.74 7.88 13.22
CA PHE A 42 45.50 8.60 12.95
C PHE A 42 44.82 8.15 11.66
N VAL A 43 45.61 7.96 10.59
CA VAL A 43 45.11 7.42 9.32
C VAL A 43 44.61 5.98 9.49
N LEU A 44 45.34 5.14 10.21
CA LEU A 44 44.94 3.74 10.45
C LEU A 44 43.66 3.64 11.30
N THR A 45 43.46 4.53 12.26
CA THR A 45 42.24 4.54 13.10
C THR A 45 41.00 5.06 12.35
N ASP A 46 41.14 6.03 11.43
CA ASP A 46 40.05 6.48 10.53
C ASP A 46 39.63 5.37 9.52
N LEU A 47 40.52 4.40 9.27
CA LEU A 47 40.28 3.27 8.35
C LEU A 47 39.51 2.11 9.00
N VAL A 48 39.27 2.10 10.31
CA VAL A 48 38.50 1.05 11.00
C VAL A 48 37.05 1.52 11.20
N PRO A 49 36.08 1.09 10.37
CA PRO A 49 34.68 1.53 10.49
C PRO A 49 33.98 0.81 11.65
N ILE A 50 33.76 1.50 12.77
CA ILE A 50 32.93 0.96 13.85
C ILE A 50 31.46 1.29 13.57
N ARG A 51 30.64 0.25 13.41
CA ARG A 51 29.19 0.38 13.18
C ARG A 51 28.41 -0.16 14.37
N ALA A 52 27.44 0.62 14.85
CA ALA A 52 26.43 0.20 15.80
C ALA A 52 25.05 0.48 15.18
N LYS A 53 24.36 -0.58 14.72
CA LYS A 53 23.13 -0.48 13.91
C LYS A 53 23.33 0.42 12.67
N GLN A 54 22.50 1.44 12.46
CA GLN A 54 22.60 2.40 11.34
C GLN A 54 23.63 3.52 11.58
N LEU A 55 24.22 3.60 12.77
CA LEU A 55 25.17 4.66 13.14
C LEU A 55 26.61 4.22 12.90
N ARG A 56 27.36 5.03 12.14
CA ARG A 56 28.81 4.89 11.97
C ARG A 56 29.50 5.79 13.00
N LEU A 57 30.22 5.18 13.94
CA LEU A 57 31.08 5.90 14.88
C LEU A 57 32.35 6.34 14.16
N ILE A 58 32.71 7.61 14.31
CA ILE A 58 33.94 8.18 13.77
C ILE A 58 35.05 7.91 14.80
N THR A 59 35.98 7.03 14.46
CA THR A 59 37.06 6.50 15.32
C THR A 59 38.21 7.47 15.59
N ASN A 60 38.16 8.68 15.03
CA ASN A 60 39.24 9.68 15.10
C ASN A 60 39.53 10.17 16.53
N PHE A 61 38.62 9.93 17.47
CA PHE A 61 38.79 10.28 18.89
C PHE A 61 40.00 9.58 19.53
N ALA A 62 40.31 8.33 19.16
CA ALA A 62 41.42 7.57 19.73
C ALA A 62 42.80 8.12 19.30
N GLY A 63 42.91 8.65 18.08
CA GLY A 63 44.14 9.31 17.61
C GLY A 63 44.33 10.73 18.15
N MET A 64 43.28 11.36 18.67
CA MET A 64 43.29 12.75 19.15
C MET A 64 43.70 12.89 20.62
N VAL A 65 43.42 11.88 21.44
CA VAL A 65 43.77 11.88 22.88
C VAL A 65 45.28 12.08 23.11
N PRO A 66 46.20 11.41 22.38
CA PRO A 66 47.64 11.67 22.48
C PRO A 66 48.08 13.08 22.07
N LEU A 67 47.46 13.64 21.01
CA LEU A 67 47.79 14.96 20.48
C LEU A 67 47.41 16.09 21.44
N LEU A 68 46.32 15.93 22.19
CA LEU A 68 45.84 16.95 23.13
C LEU A 68 46.51 16.89 24.50
N ILE A 69 46.99 15.71 24.92
CA ILE A 69 47.63 15.53 26.22
C ILE A 69 49.13 15.87 26.17
N PHE A 70 49.80 15.66 25.03
CA PHE A 70 51.27 15.67 24.97
C PHE A 70 51.90 16.61 23.91
N TRP A 71 51.15 17.46 23.18
CA TRP A 71 51.69 18.20 22.03
C TRP A 71 51.29 19.71 21.94
N ASP A 72 52.09 20.50 21.20
CA ASP A 72 51.89 21.93 20.83
C ASP A 72 50.60 22.19 20.00
N PRO A 73 49.65 22.98 20.54
CA PRO A 73 48.39 23.36 19.90
C PRO A 73 48.51 23.92 18.47
N HIS A 74 49.63 24.57 18.10
CA HIS A 74 49.78 25.29 16.83
C HIS A 74 49.90 24.39 15.58
N LEU A 75 50.08 23.07 15.75
CA LEU A 75 50.23 22.11 14.66
C LEU A 75 48.92 21.40 14.24
N ALA A 76 47.81 21.68 14.93
CA ALA A 76 46.47 21.16 14.63
C ALA A 76 45.95 21.40 13.19
N PRO A 77 46.32 22.49 12.46
CA PRO A 77 45.90 22.71 11.08
C PRO A 77 46.36 21.63 10.08
N PHE A 78 47.44 20.90 10.35
CA PHE A 78 47.94 19.84 9.46
C PHE A 78 47.04 18.60 9.42
N ALA A 79 46.32 18.28 10.51
CA ALA A 79 45.36 17.17 10.55
C ALA A 79 44.12 17.42 9.65
N VAL A 80 43.76 18.69 9.48
CA VAL A 80 42.65 19.13 8.62
C VAL A 80 42.99 18.89 7.14
N PHE A 81 44.24 19.10 6.73
CA PHE A 81 44.69 18.95 5.34
C PHE A 81 44.59 17.50 4.82
N LEU A 82 44.80 16.50 5.68
CA LEU A 82 44.73 15.08 5.32
C LEU A 82 43.31 14.59 5.01
N THR A 83 42.27 15.26 5.51
CA THR A 83 40.89 14.92 5.15
C THR A 83 40.50 15.30 3.72
N MET A 84 41.27 16.19 3.06
CA MET A 84 41.02 16.63 1.68
C MET A 84 41.53 15.65 0.61
N THR A 85 42.55 14.84 0.89
CA THR A 85 43.31 14.11 -0.15
C THR A 85 42.75 12.73 -0.56
N LYS A 86 41.58 12.30 -0.05
CA LYS A 86 40.91 11.06 -0.52
C LYS A 86 40.40 11.25 -1.97
N LYS A 87 41.06 10.57 -2.92
CA LYS A 87 40.68 10.47 -4.34
C LYS A 87 39.33 9.76 -4.51
N THR A 88 38.35 10.42 -5.11
CA THR A 88 37.16 9.81 -5.75
C THR A 88 36.51 10.80 -6.74
N LYS A 89 35.80 10.26 -7.75
CA LYS A 89 35.24 10.97 -8.91
C LYS A 89 34.37 12.18 -8.52
N ALA A 90 34.52 13.27 -9.28
CA ALA A 90 34.02 14.60 -8.97
C ALA A 90 32.51 14.76 -9.26
N THR A 91 31.76 15.20 -8.25
CA THR A 91 30.41 15.80 -8.35
C THR A 91 30.31 16.90 -7.28
N ASP A 92 29.65 18.02 -7.59
CA ASP A 92 29.58 19.21 -6.72
C ASP A 92 28.99 18.92 -5.33
N TYR A 93 28.03 18.00 -5.27
CA TYR A 93 27.42 17.48 -4.03
C TYR A 93 28.44 16.91 -3.04
N ILE A 94 29.49 16.25 -3.53
CA ILE A 94 30.52 15.62 -2.71
C ILE A 94 31.56 16.67 -2.27
N ILE A 95 31.80 17.69 -3.08
CA ILE A 95 32.75 18.79 -2.80
C ILE A 95 32.22 19.65 -1.65
N GLN A 96 30.94 20.03 -1.68
CA GLN A 96 30.31 20.81 -0.61
C GLN A 96 30.34 20.07 0.74
N LYS A 97 30.01 18.77 0.75
CA LYS A 97 30.08 17.93 1.96
C LYS A 97 31.51 17.81 2.52
N LYS A 98 32.53 17.80 1.65
CA LYS A 98 33.94 17.83 2.06
C LYS A 98 34.31 19.18 2.68
N MET A 99 33.96 20.30 2.05
CA MET A 99 34.26 21.64 2.57
C MET A 99 33.64 21.86 3.95
N PHE A 100 32.38 21.47 4.15
CA PHE A 100 31.72 21.57 5.46
C PHE A 100 32.36 20.69 6.52
N ARG A 101 32.78 19.47 6.15
CA ARG A 101 33.47 18.58 7.08
C ARG A 101 34.86 19.11 7.46
N THR A 102 35.58 19.70 6.51
CA THR A 102 36.85 20.38 6.77
C THR A 102 36.67 21.59 7.67
N LEU A 103 35.66 22.43 7.41
CA LEU A 103 35.33 23.59 8.25
C LEU A 103 34.93 23.16 9.67
N HIS A 104 34.15 22.09 9.81
CA HIS A 104 33.79 21.50 11.09
C HIS A 104 35.04 21.09 11.89
N TYR A 105 35.94 20.33 11.28
CA TYR A 105 37.18 19.92 11.94
C TYR A 105 38.05 21.14 12.28
N PHE A 106 38.18 22.11 11.37
CA PHE A 106 38.96 23.33 11.61
C PHE A 106 38.44 24.11 12.83
N ILE A 107 37.13 24.38 12.92
CA ILE A 107 36.52 25.09 14.05
C ILE A 107 36.72 24.31 15.36
N MET A 108 36.53 22.99 15.31
CA MET A 108 36.76 22.12 16.46
C MET A 108 38.22 22.18 16.94
N TYR A 109 39.20 22.09 16.04
CA TYR A 109 40.62 22.12 16.40
C TYR A 109 41.06 23.52 16.86
N ALA A 110 40.71 24.58 16.14
CA ALA A 110 41.10 25.96 16.47
C ALA A 110 40.55 26.40 17.85
N SER A 111 39.33 25.98 18.19
CA SER A 111 38.76 26.24 19.51
C SER A 111 39.48 25.48 20.63
N GLY A 112 39.82 24.20 20.45
CA GLY A 112 40.62 23.45 21.43
C GLY A 112 41.94 24.12 21.78
N VAL A 113 42.64 24.63 20.76
CA VAL A 113 43.91 25.38 20.87
C VAL A 113 43.73 26.70 21.62
N TYR A 114 42.65 27.43 21.34
CA TYR A 114 42.34 28.68 22.02
C TYR A 114 42.08 28.46 23.52
N PHE A 115 41.29 27.45 23.89
CA PHE A 115 40.94 27.21 25.30
C PHE A 115 42.04 26.54 26.13
N THR A 116 42.89 25.71 25.51
CA THR A 116 44.10 25.16 26.16
C THR A 116 45.05 26.28 26.59
N SER A 117 45.21 27.32 25.75
CA SER A 117 46.09 28.46 26.05
C SER A 117 45.60 29.35 27.20
N TRP A 118 44.32 29.26 27.58
CA TRP A 118 43.70 30.19 28.52
C TRP A 118 43.69 29.71 29.98
N ASN A 119 43.71 28.39 30.22
CA ASN A 119 43.42 27.83 31.55
C ASN A 119 44.58 27.07 32.21
N GLY A 120 45.64 26.74 31.46
CA GLY A 120 46.84 26.04 31.96
C GLY A 120 46.62 24.61 32.51
N ASN A 121 45.37 24.20 32.73
CA ASN A 121 44.98 22.90 33.27
C ASN A 121 44.57 21.95 32.11
N PRO A 122 45.29 20.83 31.92
CA PRO A 122 45.06 19.93 30.78
C PRO A 122 43.69 19.24 30.83
N TYR A 123 43.12 19.04 32.02
CA TYR A 123 41.82 18.38 32.17
C TYR A 123 40.66 19.31 31.82
N ILE A 124 40.71 20.58 32.24
CA ILE A 124 39.71 21.59 31.89
C ILE A 124 39.77 21.89 30.39
N SER A 125 40.97 21.84 29.83
CA SER A 125 41.18 22.02 28.39
C SER A 125 40.58 20.89 27.56
N LEU A 126 40.76 19.63 27.98
CA LEU A 126 40.12 18.46 27.37
C LEU A 126 38.59 18.54 27.45
N LEU A 127 38.06 19.02 28.57
CA LEU A 127 36.63 19.19 28.80
C LEU A 127 36.02 20.32 27.94
N SER A 128 36.73 21.44 27.82
CA SER A 128 36.33 22.57 26.97
C SER A 128 36.40 22.22 25.48
N PHE A 129 37.42 21.45 25.09
CA PHE A 129 37.55 20.92 23.73
C PHE A 129 36.39 20.00 23.37
N THR A 130 36.04 19.04 24.24
CA THR A 130 34.94 18.09 23.97
C THR A 130 33.58 18.79 23.88
N LEU A 131 33.38 19.85 24.68
CA LEU A 131 32.22 20.75 24.61
C LEU A 131 32.08 21.40 23.23
N ILE A 132 33.13 22.04 22.75
CA ILE A 132 33.07 22.82 21.50
C ILE A 132 33.08 21.90 20.27
N ALA A 133 33.77 20.75 20.36
CA ALA A 133 33.71 19.71 19.35
C ALA A 133 32.28 19.20 19.12
N LYS A 134 31.53 18.91 20.20
CA LYS A 134 30.14 18.47 20.08
C LYS A 134 29.21 19.58 19.61
N LEU A 135 29.34 20.80 20.15
CA LEU A 135 28.55 21.96 19.72
C LEU A 135 28.76 22.26 18.23
N SER A 136 30.02 22.30 17.78
CA SER A 136 30.33 22.53 16.36
C SER A 136 29.85 21.38 15.48
N GLY A 137 29.94 20.13 15.91
CA GLY A 137 29.46 18.96 15.17
C GLY A 137 27.95 18.91 15.04
N PHE A 138 27.25 19.37 16.07
CA PHE A 138 25.80 19.48 16.06
C PHE A 138 25.33 20.60 15.12
N ILE A 139 25.92 21.79 15.24
CA ILE A 139 25.61 22.95 14.40
C ILE A 139 25.89 22.62 12.93
N THR A 140 27.06 22.08 12.63
CA THR A 140 27.43 21.73 11.24
C THR A 140 26.64 20.55 10.70
N GLY A 141 26.33 19.53 11.53
CA GLY A 141 25.55 18.37 11.12
C GLY A 141 24.09 18.71 10.80
N ASP A 142 23.45 19.52 11.63
CA ASP A 142 22.06 19.92 11.44
C ASP A 142 21.91 20.92 10.28
N ILE A 143 22.82 21.90 10.17
CA ILE A 143 22.88 22.82 9.01
C ILE A 143 23.14 22.06 7.71
N LEU A 144 24.06 21.08 7.69
CA LEU A 144 24.33 20.27 6.51
C LEU A 144 23.10 19.43 6.12
N ASN A 145 22.44 18.79 7.07
CA ASN A 145 21.27 17.96 6.81
C ASN A 145 20.07 18.78 6.31
N GLN A 146 19.97 20.05 6.70
CA GLN A 146 18.90 20.96 6.30
C GLN A 146 19.19 21.64 4.95
N TYR A 147 20.44 22.06 4.69
CA TYR A 147 20.88 22.60 3.41
C TYR A 147 20.80 21.56 2.29
N VAL A 148 21.19 20.31 2.57
CA VAL A 148 21.14 19.20 1.60
C VAL A 148 19.71 18.77 1.27
N ASN A 149 18.79 18.80 2.24
CA ASN A 149 17.41 18.34 2.05
C ASN A 149 16.40 19.45 1.81
N ASN A 150 16.84 20.70 1.54
CA ASN A 150 16.00 21.87 1.28
C ASN A 150 14.91 22.10 2.35
N ARG A 151 15.22 21.80 3.63
CA ARG A 151 14.27 21.97 4.75
C ARG A 151 14.46 23.32 5.43
N LYS A 152 13.36 24.01 5.80
CA LYS A 152 13.42 25.24 6.60
C LYS A 152 14.01 24.98 7.98
N ILE A 153 14.85 25.91 8.45
CA ILE A 153 15.42 25.89 9.81
C ILE A 153 14.29 26.05 10.82
N SER A 154 13.96 24.96 11.51
CA SER A 154 13.07 24.99 12.67
C SER A 154 13.95 25.12 13.91
N ILE A 155 13.93 26.29 14.54
CA ILE A 155 14.58 26.56 15.83
C ILE A 155 14.15 25.51 16.87
N GLU A 156 12.90 25.04 16.78
CA GLU A 156 12.31 24.06 17.69
C GLU A 156 12.95 22.66 17.53
N ASN A 157 13.17 22.19 16.30
CA ASN A 157 13.88 20.91 16.06
C ASN A 157 15.35 20.99 16.46
N PHE A 158 16.00 22.14 16.21
CA PHE A 158 17.34 22.41 16.67
C PHE A 158 17.41 22.29 18.20
N LEU A 159 16.50 22.92 18.94
CA LEU A 159 16.44 22.85 20.40
C LEU A 159 16.22 21.42 20.93
N VAL A 160 15.27 20.66 20.35
CA VAL A 160 15.01 19.26 20.77
C VAL A 160 16.25 18.38 20.57
N ASN A 161 16.91 18.51 19.42
CA ASN A 161 18.09 17.72 19.09
C ASN A 161 19.32 18.18 19.92
N VAL A 162 19.46 19.47 20.25
CA VAL A 162 20.48 19.98 21.20
C VAL A 162 20.24 19.40 22.60
N ILE A 163 18.99 19.29 23.03
CA ILE A 163 18.62 18.72 24.34
C ILE A 163 18.94 17.21 24.39
N GLU A 164 18.58 16.45 23.34
CA GLU A 164 18.86 15.01 23.27
C GLU A 164 20.37 14.71 23.13
N GLY A 165 21.11 15.48 22.33
CA GLY A 165 22.56 15.32 22.14
C GLY A 165 23.44 15.95 23.24
N GLY A 166 22.94 17.01 23.86
CA GLY A 166 23.56 17.75 24.96
C GLY A 166 23.60 16.97 26.27
N TYR A 167 22.70 16.00 26.47
CA TYR A 167 22.66 15.13 27.64
C TYR A 167 24.01 14.48 27.98
N PHE A 168 24.67 13.87 26.98
CA PHE A 168 25.99 13.23 27.17
C PHE A 168 27.13 14.23 27.35
N LEU A 169 26.98 15.45 26.83
CA LEU A 169 27.97 16.51 26.96
C LEU A 169 27.89 17.19 28.33
N PHE A 170 26.67 17.33 28.85
CA PHE A 170 26.38 17.95 30.13
C PHE A 170 26.75 17.00 31.28
N LEU A 171 26.51 15.69 31.14
CA LEU A 171 26.99 14.67 32.08
C LEU A 171 28.53 14.66 32.21
N SER A 172 29.29 14.88 31.13
CA SER A 172 30.76 14.98 31.20
C SER A 172 31.25 16.24 31.93
N ILE A 173 30.50 17.35 31.85
CA ILE A 173 30.85 18.62 32.51
C ILE A 173 30.54 18.54 34.01
N VAL A 174 29.39 17.99 34.39
CA VAL A 174 28.96 17.88 35.80
C VAL A 174 29.89 16.98 36.60
N GLY A 175 30.36 15.86 36.04
CA GLY A 175 31.35 15.01 36.70
C GLY A 175 32.67 15.75 37.01
N GLY A 176 33.15 16.58 36.09
CA GLY A 176 34.34 17.40 36.28
C GLY A 176 34.16 18.48 37.35
N VAL A 177 33.04 19.21 37.31
CA VAL A 177 32.72 20.26 38.28
C VAL A 177 32.57 19.69 39.69
N LEU A 178 31.85 18.56 39.84
CA LEU A 178 31.68 17.88 41.13
C LEU A 178 33.02 17.39 41.70
N TRP A 179 33.90 16.85 40.85
CA TRP A 179 35.23 16.41 41.28
C TRP A 179 36.11 17.58 41.71
N THR A 180 36.10 18.70 40.99
CA THR A 180 36.86 19.90 41.35
C THR A 180 36.37 20.52 42.66
N LEU A 181 35.06 20.63 42.85
CA LEU A 181 34.47 21.15 44.10
C LEU A 181 34.77 20.23 45.29
N TYR A 182 34.67 18.91 45.08
CA TYR A 182 35.03 17.92 46.10
C TYR A 182 36.52 18.01 46.48
N SER A 183 37.40 18.12 45.48
CA SER A 183 38.86 18.26 45.68
C SER A 183 39.25 19.58 46.35
N ALA A 184 38.39 20.60 46.29
CA ALA A 184 38.55 21.89 46.96
C ALA A 184 37.92 21.95 48.38
N GLY A 185 37.35 20.84 48.88
CA GLY A 185 36.74 20.75 50.21
C GLY A 185 35.27 21.21 50.30
N MET A 186 34.62 21.51 49.17
CA MET A 186 33.23 22.01 49.09
C MET A 186 32.22 20.88 48.85
N ALA A 187 32.12 19.95 49.80
CA ALA A 187 31.35 18.71 49.63
C ALA A 187 29.83 18.91 49.66
N ILE A 188 29.32 19.89 50.43
CA ILE A 188 27.88 20.15 50.57
C ILE A 188 27.33 20.75 49.28
N GLU A 189 28.05 21.71 48.70
CA GLU A 189 27.73 22.37 47.44
C GLU A 189 27.76 21.39 46.27
N ALA A 190 28.77 20.49 46.25
CA ALA A 190 28.82 19.40 45.28
C ALA A 190 27.61 18.45 45.43
N GLY A 191 27.22 18.09 46.65
CA GLY A 191 26.03 17.25 46.91
C GLY A 191 24.72 17.91 46.45
N LEU A 192 24.55 19.21 46.70
CA LEU A 192 23.37 19.97 46.27
C LEU A 192 23.29 20.09 44.74
N ILE A 193 24.40 20.34 44.06
CA ILE A 193 24.47 20.37 42.59
C ILE A 193 24.16 19.00 42.01
N PHE A 194 24.68 17.92 42.61
CA PHE A 194 24.40 16.54 42.19
C PHE A 194 22.91 16.18 42.32
N MET A 195 22.21 16.64 43.37
CA MET A 195 20.78 16.36 43.57
C MET A 195 19.84 17.26 42.75
N ALA A 196 20.18 18.53 42.55
CA ALA A 196 19.37 19.44 41.73
C ALA A 196 19.40 19.03 40.24
N PHE A 197 20.47 18.38 39.81
CA PHE A 197 20.75 18.09 38.41
C PHE A 197 19.75 17.12 37.73
N PRO A 198 19.42 15.94 38.28
CA PRO A 198 18.40 15.06 37.71
C PRO A 198 17.03 15.73 37.60
N LEU A 199 16.69 16.60 38.54
CA LEU A 199 15.42 17.31 38.58
C LEU A 199 15.30 18.30 37.42
N THR A 200 16.34 19.10 37.18
CA THR A 200 16.36 20.06 36.06
C THR A 200 16.31 19.35 34.72
N LEU A 201 17.02 18.23 34.56
CA LEU A 201 16.97 17.42 33.34
C LEU A 201 15.60 16.80 33.11
N MET A 202 14.93 16.33 34.16
CA MET A 202 13.58 15.80 34.08
C MET A 202 12.60 16.89 33.60
N VAL A 203 12.71 18.11 34.13
CA VAL A 203 11.87 19.25 33.70
C VAL A 203 12.11 19.60 32.23
N VAL A 204 13.37 19.69 31.78
CA VAL A 204 13.70 19.99 30.38
C VAL A 204 13.19 18.88 29.44
N TRP A 205 13.32 17.61 29.83
CA TRP A 205 12.81 16.48 29.05
C TRP A 205 11.28 16.48 28.94
N ILE A 206 10.58 16.81 30.02
CA ILE A 206 9.10 16.95 30.02
C ILE A 206 8.70 18.06 29.04
N ILE A 207 9.35 19.23 29.11
CA ILE A 207 9.07 20.35 28.20
C ILE A 207 9.33 19.96 26.74
N ALA A 208 10.48 19.33 26.45
CA ALA A 208 10.81 18.88 25.09
C ALA A 208 9.81 17.84 24.56
N SER A 209 9.40 16.88 25.40
CA SER A 209 8.40 15.87 25.06
C SER A 209 7.04 16.49 24.78
N PHE A 210 6.64 17.47 25.59
CA PHE A 210 5.40 18.23 25.39
C PHE A 210 5.42 19.02 24.08
N LEU A 211 6.53 19.73 23.78
CA LEU A 211 6.68 20.47 22.53
C LEU A 211 6.62 19.55 21.30
N LYS A 212 7.26 18.38 21.38
CA LYS A 212 7.20 17.36 20.32
C LYS A 212 5.78 16.84 20.10
N ALA A 213 5.10 16.43 21.18
CA ALA A 213 3.72 15.95 21.13
C ALA A 213 2.77 17.02 20.54
N ASN A 214 2.95 18.29 20.91
CA ASN A 214 2.14 19.39 20.37
C ASN A 214 2.39 19.61 18.87
N ASN A 215 3.63 19.44 18.40
CA ASN A 215 3.95 19.58 16.98
C ASN A 215 3.36 18.42 16.15
N ASP A 216 3.43 17.19 16.66
CA ASP A 216 2.82 16.02 16.02
C ASP A 216 1.29 16.15 15.99
N ALA A 217 0.68 16.69 17.06
CA ALA A 217 -0.74 17.03 17.09
C ALA A 217 -1.09 18.12 16.07
N LYS A 218 -0.28 19.18 15.93
CA LYS A 218 -0.48 20.26 14.95
C LYS A 218 -0.40 19.74 13.50
N LYS A 219 0.56 18.87 13.20
CA LYS A 219 0.63 18.20 11.88
C LYS A 219 -0.60 17.33 11.62
N SER A 220 -1.04 16.58 12.62
CA SER A 220 -2.24 15.74 12.53
C SER A 220 -3.50 16.58 12.30
N LEU A 221 -3.61 17.73 12.96
CA LEU A 221 -4.70 18.70 12.77
C LEU A 221 -4.71 19.31 11.36
N LEU A 222 -3.55 19.69 10.82
CA LEU A 222 -3.43 20.18 9.44
C LEU A 222 -3.77 19.08 8.42
N ARG A 223 -3.40 17.83 8.71
CA ARG A 223 -3.76 16.68 7.89
C ARG A 223 -5.28 16.44 7.91
N LEU A 224 -5.88 16.45 9.10
CA LEU A 224 -7.33 16.30 9.27
C LEU A 224 -8.13 17.44 8.63
N SER A 225 -7.66 18.69 8.71
CA SER A 225 -8.33 19.81 8.05
C SER A 225 -8.29 19.70 6.53
N SER A 226 -7.18 19.22 5.97
CA SER A 226 -7.06 18.90 4.53
C SER A 226 -8.04 17.80 4.12
N ILE A 227 -8.07 16.67 4.85
CA ILE A 227 -9.00 15.57 4.61
C ILE A 227 -10.46 16.05 4.71
N ARG A 228 -10.79 16.80 5.78
CA ARG A 228 -12.13 17.38 5.97
C ARG A 228 -12.51 18.33 4.85
N SER A 229 -11.58 19.15 4.36
CA SER A 229 -11.84 20.05 3.24
C SER A 229 -12.07 19.29 1.93
N LYS A 230 -11.32 18.22 1.67
CA LYS A 230 -11.53 17.36 0.51
C LYS A 230 -12.90 16.69 0.59
N LEU A 231 -13.23 16.08 1.73
CA LEU A 231 -14.56 15.50 2.00
C LEU A 231 -15.70 16.51 1.87
N ALA A 232 -15.54 17.72 2.41
CA ALA A 232 -16.56 18.76 2.33
C ALA A 232 -16.84 19.17 0.88
N LYS A 233 -15.80 19.35 0.05
CA LYS A 233 -15.97 19.61 -1.39
C LYS A 233 -16.66 18.45 -2.10
N THR A 234 -16.28 17.22 -1.80
CA THR A 234 -16.94 16.03 -2.37
C THR A 234 -18.42 15.99 -1.99
N LEU A 235 -18.76 16.31 -0.73
CA LEU A 235 -20.14 16.33 -0.24
C LEU A 235 -20.97 17.51 -0.79
N GLU A 236 -20.36 18.68 -0.97
CA GLU A 236 -20.99 19.86 -1.56
C GLU A 236 -21.41 19.59 -3.02
N LEU A 237 -20.59 18.87 -3.78
CA LEU A 237 -20.86 18.56 -5.18
C LEU A 237 -21.95 17.50 -5.39
N ILE A 238 -22.22 16.63 -4.39
CA ILE A 238 -23.38 15.73 -4.40
C ILE A 238 -24.70 16.51 -4.46
N SER A 239 -24.73 17.72 -3.90
CA SER A 239 -25.92 18.59 -3.98
C SER A 239 -26.18 19.10 -5.41
N VAL A 240 -25.13 19.16 -6.25
CA VAL A 240 -25.20 19.60 -7.64
C VAL A 240 -25.64 18.45 -8.55
N VAL A 241 -25.20 17.20 -8.29
CA VAL A 241 -25.61 16.00 -9.05
C VAL A 241 -27.12 15.74 -8.99
N ARG A 242 -27.82 16.17 -7.93
CA ARG A 242 -29.30 16.12 -7.86
C ARG A 242 -30.00 16.95 -8.95
N SER A 243 -29.27 17.82 -9.66
CA SER A 243 -29.83 18.72 -10.69
C SER A 243 -29.49 18.33 -12.13
N GLU A 244 -28.59 17.38 -12.35
CA GLU A 244 -28.19 16.91 -13.68
C GLU A 244 -28.99 15.65 -14.06
N ASN A 245 -29.66 15.68 -15.21
CA ASN A 245 -30.45 14.55 -15.72
C ASN A 245 -29.59 13.44 -16.37
N ASP A 246 -28.26 13.59 -16.40
CA ASP A 246 -27.34 12.66 -17.07
C ASP A 246 -26.29 12.09 -16.09
N ILE A 247 -26.28 10.76 -15.98
CA ILE A 247 -25.32 10.02 -15.15
C ILE A 247 -23.89 10.17 -15.66
N GLU A 248 -23.68 10.26 -16.98
CA GLU A 248 -22.33 10.39 -17.55
C GLU A 248 -21.69 11.72 -17.14
N GLU A 249 -22.48 12.80 -17.13
CA GLU A 249 -22.06 14.13 -16.70
C GLU A 249 -21.72 14.17 -15.20
N ALA A 250 -22.57 13.56 -14.37
CA ALA A 250 -22.33 13.43 -12.94
C ALA A 250 -21.04 12.64 -12.63
N LEU A 251 -20.79 11.55 -13.35
CA LEU A 251 -19.57 10.74 -13.19
C LEU A 251 -18.32 11.46 -13.74
N ALA A 252 -18.44 12.23 -14.83
CA ALA A 252 -17.36 13.06 -15.35
C ALA A 252 -16.97 14.17 -14.36
N HIS A 253 -17.95 14.74 -13.65
CA HIS A 253 -17.70 15.66 -12.54
C HIS A 253 -16.94 14.99 -11.40
N VAL A 254 -17.32 13.77 -10.99
CA VAL A 254 -16.56 13.02 -9.97
C VAL A 254 -15.12 12.78 -10.42
N ALA A 255 -14.89 12.37 -11.67
CA ALA A 255 -13.55 12.16 -12.20
C ALA A 255 -12.71 13.47 -12.14
N SER A 256 -13.32 14.61 -12.47
CA SER A 256 -12.67 15.93 -12.40
C SER A 256 -12.30 16.32 -10.96
N VAL A 257 -13.13 15.98 -9.97
CA VAL A 257 -12.82 16.22 -8.55
C VAL A 257 -11.64 15.38 -8.07
N ILE A 258 -11.56 14.12 -8.47
CA ILE A 258 -10.42 13.25 -8.16
C ILE A 258 -9.14 13.90 -8.73
N ARG A 259 -9.21 14.43 -9.95
CA ARG A 259 -8.08 15.14 -10.56
C ARG A 259 -7.69 16.42 -9.80
N ASP A 260 -8.64 17.32 -9.61
CA ASP A 260 -8.35 18.69 -9.15
C ASP A 260 -8.15 18.78 -7.62
N SER A 261 -8.84 17.94 -6.85
CA SER A 261 -8.84 18.02 -5.37
C SER A 261 -8.06 16.89 -4.70
N ILE A 262 -8.08 15.68 -5.27
CA ILE A 262 -7.32 14.56 -4.69
C ILE A 262 -5.89 14.56 -5.22
N GLY A 263 -5.73 14.87 -6.51
CA GLY A 263 -4.44 15.17 -7.13
C GLY A 263 -3.91 14.05 -8.03
N TYR A 264 -4.77 13.44 -8.84
CA TYR A 264 -4.37 12.45 -9.86
C TYR A 264 -4.54 13.00 -11.25
N LYS A 265 -3.51 12.93 -12.10
CA LYS A 265 -3.57 13.57 -13.41
C LYS A 265 -4.57 12.89 -14.34
N TYR A 266 -4.65 11.56 -14.31
CA TYR A 266 -5.54 10.78 -15.14
C TYR A 266 -6.49 9.96 -14.28
N VAL A 267 -7.78 10.00 -14.63
CA VAL A 267 -8.84 9.30 -13.91
C VAL A 267 -9.77 8.67 -14.93
N ILE A 268 -10.14 7.41 -14.72
CA ILE A 268 -11.16 6.69 -15.50
C ILE A 268 -12.14 6.04 -14.52
N ILE A 269 -13.44 6.22 -14.75
CA ILE A 269 -14.50 5.48 -14.06
C ILE A 269 -15.05 4.43 -15.02
N SER A 270 -14.99 3.18 -14.59
CA SER A 270 -15.40 2.01 -15.34
C SER A 270 -16.50 1.27 -14.61
N ILE A 271 -17.43 0.72 -15.37
CA ILE A 271 -18.57 -0.06 -14.87
C ILE A 271 -18.60 -1.41 -15.58
N PHE A 272 -19.00 -2.46 -14.87
CA PHE A 272 -19.15 -3.78 -15.45
C PHE A 272 -20.48 -3.92 -16.19
N ASP A 273 -20.39 -4.35 -17.44
CA ASP A 273 -21.49 -4.86 -18.23
C ASP A 273 -21.40 -6.38 -18.25
N SER A 274 -22.01 -6.98 -17.23
CA SER A 274 -22.14 -8.43 -17.07
C SER A 274 -23.03 -9.09 -18.12
N VAL A 275 -23.78 -8.34 -18.93
CA VAL A 275 -24.56 -8.89 -20.06
C VAL A 275 -23.64 -9.22 -21.22
N ASN A 276 -22.79 -8.25 -21.58
CA ASN A 276 -21.91 -8.37 -22.74
C ASN A 276 -20.50 -8.86 -22.39
N ASP A 277 -20.27 -9.20 -21.11
CA ASP A 277 -18.97 -9.59 -20.55
C ASP A 277 -17.88 -8.53 -20.77
N LYS A 278 -18.25 -7.24 -20.63
CA LYS A 278 -17.35 -6.10 -20.91
C LYS A 278 -17.24 -5.11 -19.76
N ILE A 279 -16.19 -4.31 -19.81
CA ILE A 279 -15.96 -3.18 -18.90
C ILE A 279 -16.19 -1.89 -19.68
N LEU A 280 -17.27 -1.18 -19.35
CA LEU A 280 -17.64 0.07 -19.99
C LEU A 280 -16.97 1.24 -19.29
N ARG A 281 -16.31 2.11 -20.07
CA ARG A 281 -15.70 3.35 -19.58
C ARG A 281 -16.72 4.47 -19.70
N VAL A 282 -17.21 4.95 -18.56
CA VAL A 282 -18.36 5.85 -18.50
C VAL A 282 -17.99 7.30 -18.21
N ALA A 283 -16.81 7.54 -17.63
CA ALA A 283 -16.31 8.88 -17.38
C ALA A 283 -14.78 8.91 -17.30
N HIS A 284 -14.20 10.08 -17.54
CA HIS A 284 -12.77 10.32 -17.43
C HIS A 284 -12.45 11.74 -16.98
N ALA A 285 -11.22 11.96 -16.53
CA ALA A 285 -10.64 13.29 -16.39
C ALA A 285 -9.14 13.28 -16.70
N GLY A 286 -8.68 14.34 -17.37
CA GLY A 286 -7.28 14.54 -17.72
C GLY A 286 -6.78 13.73 -18.93
N ILE A 287 -7.63 12.88 -19.51
CA ILE A 287 -7.34 12.13 -20.74
C ILE A 287 -7.86 12.95 -21.93
N PRO A 288 -7.11 13.09 -23.03
CA PRO A 288 -7.62 13.74 -24.24
C PRO A 288 -8.84 13.01 -24.79
N GLU A 289 -9.89 13.74 -25.18
CA GLU A 289 -11.17 13.16 -25.61
C GLU A 289 -11.02 12.09 -26.70
N LYS A 290 -10.17 12.35 -27.71
CA LYS A 290 -9.88 11.40 -28.78
C LYS A 290 -9.27 10.08 -28.31
N GLU A 291 -8.49 10.09 -27.24
CA GLU A 291 -7.92 8.86 -26.67
C GLU A 291 -8.97 8.16 -25.81
N PHE A 292 -9.79 8.91 -25.08
CA PHE A 292 -10.91 8.33 -24.33
C PHE A 292 -11.96 7.67 -25.24
N GLU A 293 -12.29 8.28 -26.39
CA GLU A 293 -13.21 7.70 -27.38
C GLU A 293 -12.72 6.33 -27.87
N LYS A 294 -11.43 6.20 -28.22
CA LYS A 294 -10.84 4.90 -28.59
C LYS A 294 -10.98 3.86 -27.48
N LEU A 295 -10.72 4.29 -26.24
CA LEU A 295 -10.85 3.46 -25.06
C LEU A 295 -12.31 3.04 -24.83
N ARG A 296 -13.28 3.90 -25.15
CA ARG A 296 -14.73 3.63 -25.04
C ARG A 296 -15.23 2.72 -26.16
N GLU A 297 -14.72 2.86 -27.38
CA GLU A 297 -15.07 2.03 -28.55
C GLU A 297 -14.50 0.61 -28.47
N ASN A 298 -13.40 0.41 -27.75
CA ASN A 298 -12.78 -0.91 -27.51
C ASN A 298 -12.81 -1.31 -26.03
N PRO A 299 -13.98 -1.62 -25.46
CA PRO A 299 -14.12 -1.99 -24.06
C PRO A 299 -13.51 -3.39 -23.80
N PRO A 300 -12.65 -3.54 -22.77
CA PRO A 300 -12.03 -4.83 -22.45
C PRO A 300 -13.06 -5.84 -21.91
N PRO A 301 -12.78 -7.14 -22.01
CA PRO A 301 -13.59 -8.17 -21.39
C PRO A 301 -13.52 -8.09 -19.86
N LEU A 302 -14.53 -8.61 -19.17
CA LEU A 302 -14.60 -8.65 -17.71
C LEU A 302 -13.43 -9.43 -17.07
N GLU A 303 -12.90 -10.45 -17.76
CA GLU A 303 -11.67 -11.19 -17.37
C GLU A 303 -10.45 -10.27 -17.16
N TYR A 304 -10.39 -9.12 -17.86
CA TYR A 304 -9.34 -8.13 -17.64
C TYR A 304 -9.32 -7.64 -16.19
N PHE A 305 -10.49 -7.52 -15.54
CA PHE A 305 -10.57 -7.12 -14.14
C PHE A 305 -9.99 -8.17 -13.20
N GLU A 306 -10.12 -9.46 -13.49
CA GLU A 306 -9.53 -10.52 -12.66
C GLU A 306 -7.99 -10.42 -12.61
N GLN A 307 -7.37 -9.90 -13.67
CA GLN A 307 -5.93 -9.68 -13.72
C GLN A 307 -5.48 -8.53 -12.80
N ILE A 308 -6.36 -7.56 -12.51
CA ILE A 308 -6.06 -6.44 -11.59
C ILE A 308 -6.54 -6.71 -10.16
N HIS A 309 -7.60 -7.51 -9.99
CA HIS A 309 -8.20 -7.90 -8.71
C HIS A 309 -7.52 -9.16 -8.11
N ASP A 310 -6.21 -9.08 -7.93
CA ASP A 310 -5.41 -10.15 -7.34
C ASP A 310 -5.08 -9.81 -5.88
N GLU A 311 -5.39 -10.71 -4.95
CA GLU A 311 -5.24 -10.48 -3.49
C GLU A 311 -3.81 -10.09 -3.08
N LYS A 312 -2.79 -10.45 -3.87
CA LYS A 312 -1.40 -10.03 -3.58
C LYS A 312 -1.15 -8.52 -3.71
N TYR A 313 -2.00 -7.80 -4.46
CA TYR A 313 -1.89 -6.35 -4.68
C TYR A 313 -2.86 -5.55 -3.83
N LYS A 314 -3.61 -6.23 -2.95
CA LYS A 314 -4.65 -5.59 -2.16
C LYS A 314 -4.07 -4.70 -1.08
N VAL A 315 -4.58 -3.48 -1.02
CA VAL A 315 -4.29 -2.48 0.01
C VAL A 315 -5.64 -1.90 0.44
N SER A 316 -6.03 -2.10 1.71
CA SER A 316 -7.41 -1.86 2.17
C SER A 316 -8.43 -2.70 1.37
N ARG A 317 -9.39 -2.08 0.70
CA ARG A 317 -10.34 -2.68 -0.26
C ARG A 317 -10.03 -2.30 -1.71
N SER A 318 -8.83 -1.76 -1.94
CA SER A 318 -8.34 -1.33 -3.25
C SER A 318 -7.12 -2.14 -3.68
N TYR A 319 -6.66 -1.95 -4.91
CA TYR A 319 -5.57 -2.72 -5.51
C TYR A 319 -4.50 -1.78 -6.07
N PHE A 320 -3.28 -1.93 -5.57
CA PHE A 320 -2.11 -1.21 -6.08
C PHE A 320 -1.15 -2.19 -6.76
N ILE A 321 -1.08 -2.13 -8.09
CA ILE A 321 -0.21 -2.99 -8.89
C ILE A 321 1.03 -2.18 -9.28
N PRO A 322 2.23 -2.51 -8.76
CA PRO A 322 3.44 -1.80 -9.15
C PRO A 322 3.96 -2.26 -10.51
N GLU A 323 4.58 -1.35 -11.26
CA GLU A 323 5.16 -1.55 -12.60
C GLU A 323 5.83 -2.92 -12.77
N SER A 324 6.67 -3.31 -11.81
CA SER A 324 7.49 -4.54 -11.87
C SER A 324 6.69 -5.85 -11.88
N SER A 325 5.36 -5.79 -11.79
CA SER A 325 4.54 -6.93 -11.39
C SER A 325 3.70 -7.54 -12.51
N LYS A 326 3.29 -6.77 -13.52
CA LYS A 326 2.47 -7.24 -14.66
C LYS A 326 2.70 -6.36 -15.89
N HIS A 327 2.76 -6.98 -17.07
CA HIS A 327 2.61 -6.27 -18.35
C HIS A 327 1.12 -6.30 -18.69
N PHE A 328 0.45 -5.15 -18.65
CA PHE A 328 -0.95 -5.05 -19.05
C PHE A 328 -1.06 -5.08 -20.58
N ASN A 329 -2.22 -5.52 -21.10
CA ASN A 329 -2.46 -5.42 -22.54
C ASN A 329 -2.55 -3.93 -22.92
N VAL A 330 -1.58 -3.48 -23.72
CA VAL A 330 -1.42 -2.08 -24.16
C VAL A 330 -2.67 -1.58 -24.90
N GLU A 331 -3.42 -2.47 -25.55
CA GLU A 331 -4.64 -2.13 -26.27
C GLU A 331 -5.74 -1.57 -25.34
N TYR A 332 -5.77 -2.02 -24.08
CA TYR A 332 -6.79 -1.65 -23.11
C TYR A 332 -6.28 -0.72 -22.02
N SER A 333 -5.04 -0.24 -22.09
CA SER A 333 -4.47 0.63 -21.05
C SER A 333 -4.08 1.98 -21.64
N PHE A 334 -4.48 3.05 -20.97
CA PHE A 334 -3.95 4.38 -21.27
C PHE A 334 -2.65 4.56 -20.49
N MET A 335 -1.52 4.32 -21.15
CA MET A 335 -0.21 4.66 -20.61
C MET A 335 0.14 6.07 -21.11
N GLY A 336 0.14 7.06 -20.22
CA GLY A 336 0.59 8.41 -20.56
C GLY A 336 2.02 8.40 -21.13
N ARG A 337 2.41 9.41 -21.91
CA ARG A 337 3.83 9.59 -22.25
C ARG A 337 4.56 10.07 -21.00
N TYR A 338 5.45 9.24 -20.48
CA TYR A 338 6.27 9.53 -19.30
C TYR A 338 7.73 9.73 -19.75
N ASP A 339 8.18 10.98 -19.75
CA ASP A 339 9.59 11.31 -19.89
C ASP A 339 10.21 11.35 -18.47
N GLU A 340 11.28 10.57 -18.29
CA GLU A 340 12.22 10.50 -17.16
C GLU A 340 11.95 9.48 -16.02
N LEU A 341 12.92 8.57 -15.88
CA LEU A 341 13.09 7.54 -14.85
C LEU A 341 13.77 8.11 -13.60
N LEU A 342 13.24 7.84 -12.40
CA LEU A 342 13.96 8.03 -11.12
C LEU A 342 13.65 6.92 -10.10
N GLU A 343 14.66 6.58 -9.29
CA GLU A 343 14.60 5.55 -8.23
C GLU A 343 14.40 6.15 -6.82
N ALA A 344 13.26 5.82 -6.21
CA ALA A 344 13.06 5.55 -4.79
C ALA A 344 11.84 4.63 -4.61
N GLN A 345 11.80 3.78 -3.56
CA GLN A 345 10.68 2.82 -3.35
C GLN A 345 9.31 3.50 -3.10
N SER A 346 9.29 4.81 -2.84
CA SER A 346 8.11 5.61 -2.49
C SER A 346 7.57 6.50 -3.61
N GLU A 347 8.24 6.56 -4.77
CA GLU A 347 7.83 7.39 -5.90
C GLU A 347 6.92 6.62 -6.86
N TRP A 348 5.97 7.32 -7.48
CA TRP A 348 5.07 6.75 -8.49
C TRP A 348 5.86 6.44 -9.76
N ARG A 349 5.60 5.27 -10.37
CA ARG A 349 6.26 4.84 -11.59
C ARG A 349 5.31 4.82 -12.80
N PRO A 350 5.82 4.96 -14.03
CA PRO A 350 5.01 5.03 -15.25
C PRO A 350 3.94 3.94 -15.43
N ASP A 351 4.20 2.71 -14.98
CA ASP A 351 3.25 1.59 -15.06
C ASP A 351 2.71 1.15 -13.68
N ASP A 352 2.85 1.99 -12.66
CA ASP A 352 2.11 1.79 -11.42
C ASP A 352 0.62 2.02 -11.70
N VAL A 353 -0.23 1.14 -11.16
CA VAL A 353 -1.68 1.22 -11.37
C VAL A 353 -2.37 1.17 -10.02
N LEU A 354 -3.25 2.15 -9.76
CA LEU A 354 -4.14 2.13 -8.62
C LEU A 354 -5.59 1.95 -9.09
N VAL A 355 -6.24 0.91 -8.57
CA VAL A 355 -7.62 0.53 -8.86
C VAL A 355 -8.42 0.54 -7.57
N ILE A 356 -9.56 1.24 -7.60
CA ILE A 356 -10.47 1.42 -6.48
C ILE A 356 -11.82 0.81 -6.88
N PRO A 357 -12.14 -0.41 -6.44
CA PRO A 357 -13.39 -1.06 -6.79
C PRO A 357 -14.61 -0.32 -6.23
N ILE A 358 -15.71 -0.37 -6.97
CA ILE A 358 -17.02 0.15 -6.56
C ILE A 358 -17.85 -1.03 -6.07
N TYR A 359 -18.06 -1.10 -4.76
CA TYR A 359 -18.74 -2.22 -4.11
C TYR A 359 -20.24 -1.97 -3.95
N LYS A 360 -21.07 -2.90 -4.39
CA LYS A 360 -22.48 -3.00 -4.03
C LYS A 360 -22.68 -4.17 -3.08
N GLY A 361 -22.59 -3.91 -1.78
CA GLY A 361 -22.56 -4.98 -0.78
C GLY A 361 -21.28 -5.79 -0.90
N THR A 362 -21.38 -7.06 -1.31
CA THR A 362 -20.22 -7.93 -1.57
C THR A 362 -19.76 -7.93 -3.01
N ASP A 363 -20.59 -7.43 -3.93
CA ASP A 363 -20.33 -7.51 -5.36
C ASP A 363 -19.58 -6.27 -5.83
N ILE A 364 -18.69 -6.43 -6.80
CA ILE A 364 -18.01 -5.32 -7.47
C ILE A 364 -18.78 -5.03 -8.76
N ILE A 365 -19.25 -3.79 -8.92
CA ILE A 365 -20.04 -3.38 -10.09
C ILE A 365 -19.24 -2.52 -11.08
N GLY A 366 -18.00 -2.21 -10.75
CA GLY A 366 -17.12 -1.33 -11.50
C GLY A 366 -15.89 -0.97 -10.69
N TYR A 367 -15.07 -0.07 -11.22
CA TYR A 367 -13.90 0.45 -10.52
C TYR A 367 -13.52 1.84 -11.03
N ILE A 368 -12.80 2.57 -10.20
CA ILE A 368 -12.11 3.81 -10.55
C ILE A 368 -10.63 3.45 -10.73
N SER A 369 -10.03 3.88 -11.84
CA SER A 369 -8.59 3.81 -12.03
C SER A 369 -8.00 5.22 -12.02
N VAL A 370 -6.93 5.40 -11.26
CA VAL A 370 -6.20 6.66 -11.17
C VAL A 370 -4.73 6.45 -11.45
N ASP A 371 -4.13 7.43 -12.11
CA ASP A 371 -2.72 7.38 -12.54
C ASP A 371 -2.07 8.77 -12.43
N ALA A 372 -0.74 8.79 -12.35
CA ALA A 372 0.11 9.96 -12.30
C ALA A 372 -0.30 10.96 -11.19
N PRO A 373 -0.11 10.62 -9.91
CA PRO A 373 -0.33 11.52 -8.79
C PRO A 373 0.55 12.77 -8.93
N LEU A 374 -0.04 13.94 -8.71
CA LEU A 374 0.59 15.25 -8.93
C LEU A 374 1.76 15.53 -7.98
N ASP A 375 1.80 14.87 -6.83
CA ASP A 375 2.92 14.96 -5.88
C ASP A 375 4.07 13.98 -6.20
N GLY A 376 3.91 13.15 -7.24
CA GLY A 376 4.88 12.18 -7.72
C GLY A 376 5.08 10.98 -6.80
N ARG A 377 4.25 10.79 -5.77
CA ARG A 377 4.45 9.76 -4.75
C ARG A 377 3.42 8.65 -4.86
N ARG A 378 3.81 7.44 -4.46
CA ARG A 378 2.84 6.36 -4.26
C ARG A 378 1.87 6.70 -3.13
N PRO A 379 0.57 6.43 -3.30
CA PRO A 379 -0.44 6.75 -2.31
C PRO A 379 -0.17 6.05 -0.98
N GLN A 380 -0.44 6.75 0.11
CA GLN A 380 -0.49 6.14 1.43
C GLN A 380 -1.88 5.52 1.67
N TYR A 381 -1.99 4.72 2.72
CA TYR A 381 -3.24 4.05 3.08
C TYR A 381 -4.40 5.04 3.22
N GLU A 382 -4.16 6.22 3.79
CA GLU A 382 -5.20 7.23 3.98
C GLU A 382 -5.63 7.91 2.66
N ASP A 383 -4.74 7.99 1.65
CA ASP A 383 -5.11 8.51 0.32
C ASP A 383 -6.05 7.54 -0.40
N ILE A 384 -5.80 6.23 -0.21
CA ILE A 384 -6.65 5.15 -0.72
C ILE A 384 -8.02 5.19 -0.04
N GLU A 385 -8.09 5.31 1.29
CA GLU A 385 -9.37 5.41 2.01
C GLU A 385 -10.25 6.59 1.53
N ILE A 386 -9.64 7.73 1.17
CA ILE A 386 -10.39 8.87 0.62
C ILE A 386 -10.97 8.52 -0.75
N LEU A 387 -10.18 7.90 -1.63
CA LEU A 387 -10.67 7.46 -2.95
C LEU A 387 -11.77 6.39 -2.82
N GLU A 388 -11.65 5.53 -1.83
CA GLU A 388 -12.66 4.52 -1.52
C GLU A 388 -13.98 5.15 -1.05
N ILE A 389 -13.93 6.22 -0.25
CA ILE A 389 -15.13 7.00 0.10
C ILE A 389 -15.75 7.63 -1.16
N VAL A 390 -14.92 8.08 -2.12
CA VAL A 390 -15.40 8.60 -3.41
C VAL A 390 -16.05 7.50 -4.23
N ALA A 391 -15.49 6.28 -4.24
CA ALA A 391 -16.10 5.13 -4.89
C ALA A 391 -17.49 4.79 -4.31
N ASP A 392 -17.67 4.93 -2.99
CA ASP A 392 -18.99 4.79 -2.35
C ASP A 392 -19.97 5.89 -2.79
N GLN A 393 -19.49 7.10 -3.15
CA GLN A 393 -20.34 8.15 -3.74
C GLN A 393 -20.73 7.81 -5.18
N VAL A 394 -19.78 7.31 -5.96
CA VAL A 394 -20.04 6.84 -7.34
C VAL A 394 -21.13 5.77 -7.32
N LEU A 395 -21.07 4.81 -6.39
CA LEU A 395 -22.15 3.84 -6.20
C LEU A 395 -23.51 4.52 -6.00
N ARG A 396 -23.62 5.53 -5.13
CA ARG A 396 -24.89 6.23 -4.88
C ARG A 396 -25.44 6.91 -6.13
N ILE A 397 -24.59 7.61 -6.89
CA ILE A 397 -24.96 8.24 -8.16
C ILE A 397 -25.49 7.19 -9.15
N ILE A 398 -24.80 6.05 -9.22
CA ILE A 398 -25.18 4.90 -10.04
C ILE A 398 -26.52 4.31 -9.60
N GLU A 399 -26.76 4.14 -8.31
CA GLU A 399 -28.00 3.57 -7.75
C GLU A 399 -29.21 4.50 -7.87
N GLU A 400 -29.00 5.81 -7.84
CA GLU A 400 -30.06 6.82 -8.01
C GLU A 400 -30.49 6.98 -9.49
N SER A 401 -29.66 6.55 -10.44
CA SER A 401 -29.98 6.61 -11.87
C SER A 401 -30.93 5.49 -12.32
N LYS A 402 -32.19 5.85 -12.64
CA LYS A 402 -33.19 4.94 -13.20
C LYS A 402 -32.72 4.22 -14.48
N LYS A 403 -32.03 4.94 -15.38
CA LYS A 403 -31.51 4.42 -16.66
C LYS A 403 -30.44 3.35 -16.44
N PHE A 404 -29.64 3.50 -15.40
CA PHE A 404 -28.60 2.54 -15.06
C PHE A 404 -29.16 1.30 -14.35
N SER A 405 -30.22 1.46 -13.54
CA SER A 405 -30.96 0.32 -13.00
C SER A 405 -31.57 -0.56 -14.11
N GLU A 406 -31.89 -0.01 -15.28
CA GLU A 406 -32.36 -0.79 -16.45
C GLU A 406 -31.21 -1.58 -17.11
N VAL A 407 -30.01 -1.02 -17.21
CA VAL A 407 -28.78 -1.72 -17.66
C VAL A 407 -28.42 -2.86 -16.69
N LEU A 408 -28.52 -2.63 -15.38
CA LEU A 408 -28.35 -3.67 -14.36
C LEU A 408 -29.48 -4.72 -14.37
N MET A 409 -30.71 -4.34 -14.70
CA MET A 409 -31.83 -5.29 -14.86
C MET A 409 -31.61 -6.21 -16.07
N ALA A 410 -31.03 -5.69 -17.15
CA ALA A 410 -30.64 -6.50 -18.30
C ALA A 410 -29.60 -7.59 -17.94
N SER A 411 -28.78 -7.37 -16.89
CA SER A 411 -27.82 -8.37 -16.36
C SER A 411 -28.47 -9.55 -15.64
N LYS A 412 -29.74 -9.46 -15.24
CA LYS A 412 -30.38 -10.51 -14.45
C LYS A 412 -30.90 -11.65 -15.29
N LEU A 413 -31.23 -11.39 -16.56
CA LEU A 413 -31.88 -12.35 -17.44
C LEU A 413 -30.97 -12.74 -18.61
N ASP A 414 -30.90 -14.03 -18.91
CA ASP A 414 -30.25 -14.55 -20.11
C ASP A 414 -31.05 -14.13 -21.35
N HIS A 415 -30.41 -13.36 -22.24
CA HIS A 415 -31.07 -12.76 -23.41
C HIS A 415 -31.65 -13.81 -24.38
N ALA A 416 -31.08 -15.01 -24.43
CA ALA A 416 -31.56 -16.07 -25.30
C ALA A 416 -32.86 -16.71 -24.77
N THR A 417 -33.01 -16.85 -23.46
CA THR A 417 -34.07 -17.65 -22.82
C THR A 417 -35.09 -16.85 -22.03
N GLY A 418 -34.76 -15.65 -21.57
CA GLY A 418 -35.56 -14.84 -20.65
C GLY A 418 -35.61 -15.39 -19.22
N LEU A 419 -34.81 -16.41 -18.90
CA LEU A 419 -34.63 -16.93 -17.54
C LEU A 419 -33.54 -16.15 -16.80
N TYR A 420 -33.42 -16.31 -15.48
CA TYR A 420 -32.32 -15.69 -14.74
C TYR A 420 -30.94 -16.20 -15.19
N THR A 421 -29.91 -15.36 -15.06
CA THR A 421 -28.52 -15.76 -15.31
C THR A 421 -27.99 -16.63 -14.17
N HIS A 422 -26.89 -17.35 -14.41
CA HIS A 422 -26.15 -18.07 -13.39
C HIS A 422 -25.79 -17.18 -12.17
N THR A 423 -25.41 -15.93 -12.43
CA THR A 423 -25.09 -14.95 -11.38
C THR A 423 -26.32 -14.61 -10.52
N GLU A 424 -27.45 -14.29 -11.13
CA GLU A 424 -28.67 -13.97 -10.38
C GLU A 424 -29.24 -15.20 -9.65
N PHE A 425 -29.04 -16.42 -10.18
CA PHE A 425 -29.37 -17.66 -9.48
C PHE A 425 -28.65 -17.76 -8.13
N TYR A 426 -27.33 -17.58 -8.09
CA TYR A 426 -26.55 -17.64 -6.84
C TYR A 426 -26.93 -16.52 -5.86
N SER A 427 -27.28 -15.34 -6.37
CA SER A 427 -27.79 -14.22 -5.57
C SER A 427 -29.13 -14.59 -4.89
N ILE A 428 -30.08 -15.15 -5.64
CA ILE A 428 -31.38 -15.60 -5.10
C ILE A 428 -31.19 -16.72 -4.08
N LEU A 429 -30.34 -17.71 -4.39
CA LEU A 429 -30.05 -18.85 -3.52
C LEU A 429 -29.47 -18.40 -2.18
N SER A 430 -28.47 -17.52 -2.21
CA SER A 430 -27.83 -16.97 -1.00
C SER A 430 -28.82 -16.19 -0.13
N ARG A 431 -29.72 -15.41 -0.76
CA ARG A 431 -30.77 -14.67 -0.06
C ARG A 431 -31.77 -15.59 0.64
N LEU A 432 -32.16 -16.70 0.01
CA LEU A 432 -33.10 -17.66 0.61
C LEU A 432 -32.48 -18.41 1.80
N ILE A 433 -31.22 -18.83 1.67
CA ILE A 433 -30.47 -19.48 2.75
C ILE A 433 -30.30 -18.52 3.94
N LYS A 434 -29.89 -17.27 3.70
CA LYS A 434 -29.74 -16.25 4.75
C LYS A 434 -31.06 -15.92 5.46
N ALA A 435 -32.17 -16.01 4.74
CA ALA A 435 -33.52 -15.82 5.29
C ALA A 435 -34.09 -17.10 5.93
N GLU A 436 -33.32 -18.18 6.00
CA GLU A 436 -33.72 -19.50 6.50
C GLU A 436 -35.02 -20.03 5.87
N ARG A 437 -35.29 -19.64 4.61
CA ARG A 437 -36.48 -20.08 3.89
C ARG A 437 -36.24 -21.43 3.27
N ALA A 438 -37.08 -22.42 3.59
CA ALA A 438 -37.04 -23.73 2.97
C ALA A 438 -37.30 -23.64 1.44
N PHE A 439 -36.53 -24.40 0.66
CA PHE A 439 -36.71 -24.54 -0.79
C PHE A 439 -36.18 -25.89 -1.29
N SER A 440 -36.63 -26.28 -2.48
CA SER A 440 -35.98 -27.34 -3.27
C SER A 440 -35.22 -26.71 -4.44
N LEU A 441 -33.98 -27.16 -4.63
CA LEU A 441 -33.16 -26.87 -5.79
C LEU A 441 -33.26 -28.04 -6.78
N ILE A 442 -33.54 -27.72 -8.03
CA ILE A 442 -33.62 -28.68 -9.14
C ILE A 442 -32.60 -28.25 -10.18
N LEU A 443 -31.62 -29.10 -10.46
CA LEU A 443 -30.69 -28.92 -11.57
C LEU A 443 -31.09 -29.83 -12.74
N ILE A 444 -31.11 -29.29 -13.95
CA ILE A 444 -31.56 -29.94 -15.17
C ILE A 444 -30.45 -29.80 -16.22
N ASP A 445 -30.13 -30.87 -16.92
CA ASP A 445 -29.21 -30.86 -18.06
C ASP A 445 -29.83 -31.56 -19.26
N LEU A 446 -29.77 -30.95 -20.44
CA LEU A 446 -30.32 -31.52 -21.66
C LEU A 446 -29.48 -32.69 -22.18
N ASP A 447 -30.09 -33.86 -22.25
CA ASP A 447 -29.41 -35.09 -22.65
C ASP A 447 -28.98 -35.03 -24.12
N ASN A 448 -27.68 -35.29 -24.36
CA ASN A 448 -27.10 -35.37 -25.70
C ASN A 448 -27.27 -34.07 -26.51
N PHE A 449 -27.37 -32.90 -25.87
CA PHE A 449 -27.58 -31.63 -26.57
C PHE A 449 -26.49 -31.32 -27.59
N LYS A 450 -25.23 -31.66 -27.31
CA LYS A 450 -24.13 -31.57 -28.29
C LYS A 450 -24.44 -32.33 -29.59
N GLN A 451 -25.02 -33.52 -29.52
CA GLN A 451 -25.40 -34.27 -30.73
C GLN A 451 -26.50 -33.56 -31.52
N ILE A 452 -27.42 -32.86 -30.85
CA ILE A 452 -28.44 -32.04 -31.53
C ILE A 452 -27.76 -30.91 -32.30
N ASN A 453 -26.82 -30.20 -31.67
CA ASN A 453 -26.04 -29.15 -32.34
C ASN A 453 -25.23 -29.69 -33.52
N ASP A 454 -24.53 -30.80 -33.33
CA ASP A 454 -23.68 -31.40 -34.36
C ASP A 454 -24.49 -31.92 -35.55
N THR A 455 -25.73 -32.40 -35.32
CA THR A 455 -26.59 -32.99 -36.37
C THR A 455 -27.43 -31.94 -37.09
N PHE A 456 -28.00 -30.98 -36.37
CA PHE A 456 -29.00 -30.05 -36.89
C PHE A 456 -28.50 -28.59 -36.96
N GLY A 457 -27.30 -28.31 -36.47
CA GLY A 457 -26.70 -26.99 -36.42
C GLY A 457 -27.11 -26.18 -35.18
N HIS A 458 -26.26 -25.22 -34.80
CA HIS A 458 -26.45 -24.40 -33.60
C HIS A 458 -27.77 -23.62 -33.58
N LEU A 459 -28.28 -23.16 -34.72
CA LEU A 459 -29.57 -22.47 -34.80
C LEU A 459 -30.74 -23.31 -34.27
N ILE A 460 -30.68 -24.62 -34.46
CA ILE A 460 -31.69 -25.56 -33.98
C ILE A 460 -31.49 -25.88 -32.50
N GLY A 461 -30.23 -25.96 -32.07
CA GLY A 461 -29.87 -25.96 -30.65
C GLY A 461 -30.46 -24.79 -29.89
N ASP A 462 -30.25 -23.57 -30.37
CA ASP A 462 -30.77 -22.35 -29.75
C ASP A 462 -32.30 -22.35 -29.70
N LYS A 463 -32.95 -22.83 -30.75
CA LYS A 463 -34.41 -22.99 -30.79
C LYS A 463 -34.90 -24.04 -29.79
N ALA A 464 -34.14 -25.11 -29.57
CA ALA A 464 -34.43 -26.11 -28.56
C ALA A 464 -34.30 -25.53 -27.15
N ILE A 465 -33.19 -24.84 -26.85
CA ILE A 465 -32.97 -24.14 -25.58
C ILE A 465 -34.11 -23.17 -25.29
N LYS A 466 -34.47 -22.30 -26.24
CA LYS A 466 -35.57 -21.33 -26.10
C LYS A 466 -36.90 -21.97 -25.74
N LYS A 467 -37.22 -23.10 -26.37
CA LYS A 467 -38.46 -23.83 -26.12
C LYS A 467 -38.46 -24.56 -24.78
N VAL A 468 -37.32 -25.13 -24.39
CA VAL A 468 -37.12 -25.76 -23.07
C VAL A 468 -37.26 -24.71 -21.98
N ALA A 469 -36.59 -23.58 -22.11
CA ALA A 469 -36.66 -22.47 -21.16
C ALA A 469 -38.10 -21.95 -20.98
N LYS A 470 -38.81 -21.75 -22.10
CA LYS A 470 -40.23 -21.37 -22.05
C LYS A 470 -41.08 -22.40 -21.33
N LEU A 471 -40.88 -23.69 -21.61
CA LEU A 471 -41.61 -24.77 -20.95
C LEU A 471 -41.35 -24.79 -19.44
N ILE A 472 -40.10 -24.59 -19.02
CA ILE A 472 -39.73 -24.49 -17.61
C ILE A 472 -40.49 -23.32 -16.99
N ASN A 473 -40.38 -22.12 -17.57
CA ASN A 473 -41.00 -20.91 -17.05
C ASN A 473 -42.54 -21.03 -16.94
N ASP A 474 -43.19 -21.56 -17.98
CA ASP A 474 -44.64 -21.76 -18.01
C ASP A 474 -45.12 -22.82 -17.00
N SER A 475 -44.20 -23.65 -16.48
CA SER A 475 -44.48 -24.70 -15.50
C SER A 475 -44.28 -24.27 -14.05
N LEU A 476 -43.84 -23.03 -13.80
CA LEU A 476 -43.49 -22.52 -12.48
C LEU A 476 -44.54 -21.57 -11.91
N ARG A 477 -44.56 -21.43 -10.58
CA ARG A 477 -45.39 -20.43 -9.90
C ARG A 477 -44.67 -19.09 -9.84
N LYS A 478 -45.38 -18.04 -9.44
CA LYS A 478 -44.84 -16.68 -9.37
C LYS A 478 -43.72 -16.55 -8.33
N GLU A 479 -43.76 -17.38 -7.30
CA GLU A 479 -42.80 -17.46 -6.21
C GLU A 479 -41.59 -18.39 -6.48
N ASP A 480 -41.59 -19.10 -7.61
CA ASP A 480 -40.49 -19.97 -8.02
C ASP A 480 -39.56 -19.23 -8.99
N PHE A 481 -38.29 -19.64 -9.04
CA PHE A 481 -37.28 -19.01 -9.89
C PHE A 481 -36.67 -20.05 -10.82
N ALA A 482 -36.44 -19.67 -12.08
CA ALA A 482 -35.69 -20.47 -13.05
C ALA A 482 -34.53 -19.66 -13.63
N ALA A 483 -33.40 -20.32 -13.81
CA ALA A 483 -32.19 -19.75 -14.34
C ALA A 483 -31.59 -20.65 -15.42
N ARG A 484 -30.92 -20.04 -16.40
CA ARG A 484 -29.98 -20.73 -17.27
C ARG A 484 -28.66 -20.85 -16.53
N TYR A 485 -28.36 -22.05 -16.07
CA TYR A 485 -27.20 -22.33 -15.22
C TYR A 485 -25.92 -22.50 -16.04
N GLY A 486 -26.04 -23.05 -17.25
CA GLY A 486 -24.94 -23.24 -18.19
C GLY A 486 -25.41 -23.19 -19.63
N GLY A 487 -24.60 -23.68 -20.57
CA GLY A 487 -24.94 -23.69 -22.00
C GLY A 487 -26.26 -24.40 -22.29
N ASP A 488 -26.43 -25.60 -21.74
CA ASP A 488 -27.56 -26.51 -21.86
C ASP A 488 -28.12 -26.99 -20.50
N GLU A 489 -27.71 -26.30 -19.44
CA GLU A 489 -28.09 -26.58 -18.05
C GLU A 489 -29.04 -25.50 -17.51
N PHE A 490 -30.00 -25.91 -16.70
CA PHE A 490 -30.99 -25.06 -16.07
C PHE A 490 -31.08 -25.34 -14.58
N ALA A 491 -31.31 -24.30 -13.79
CA ALA A 491 -31.54 -24.41 -12.36
C ALA A 491 -32.92 -23.86 -12.01
N ILE A 492 -33.64 -24.52 -11.11
CA ILE A 492 -34.93 -24.08 -10.60
C ILE A 492 -34.90 -24.09 -9.08
N ILE A 493 -35.36 -22.99 -8.47
CA ILE A 493 -35.56 -22.88 -7.03
C ILE A 493 -37.06 -22.79 -6.78
N THR A 494 -37.62 -23.82 -6.13
CA THR A 494 -39.04 -23.84 -5.75
C THR A 494 -39.18 -23.51 -4.27
N THR A 495 -39.77 -22.36 -3.95
CA THR A 495 -39.83 -21.85 -2.58
C THR A 495 -40.93 -22.54 -1.76
N GLY A 496 -40.62 -22.95 -0.52
CA GLY A 496 -41.55 -23.65 0.36
C GLY A 496 -41.96 -25.06 -0.10
N ALA A 497 -41.35 -25.58 -1.16
CA ALA A 497 -41.64 -26.90 -1.71
C ALA A 497 -40.84 -28.01 -1.02
N SER A 498 -41.48 -29.15 -0.77
CA SER A 498 -40.77 -30.35 -0.33
C SER A 498 -40.10 -31.06 -1.51
N LYS A 499 -39.17 -31.98 -1.21
CA LYS A 499 -38.54 -32.86 -2.21
C LYS A 499 -39.57 -33.58 -3.09
N ASN A 500 -40.69 -34.02 -2.51
CA ASN A 500 -41.78 -34.67 -3.25
C ASN A 500 -42.55 -33.68 -4.15
N ASP A 501 -42.69 -32.42 -3.75
CA ASP A 501 -43.26 -31.37 -4.59
C ASP A 501 -42.39 -31.08 -5.80
N ALA A 502 -41.08 -30.93 -5.59
CA ALA A 502 -40.11 -30.76 -6.67
C ALA A 502 -40.18 -31.92 -7.69
N ILE A 503 -40.23 -33.17 -7.22
CA ILE A 503 -40.40 -34.34 -8.09
C ILE A 503 -41.71 -34.27 -8.90
N ARG A 504 -42.82 -33.84 -8.28
CA ARG A 504 -44.10 -33.67 -9.00
C ARG A 504 -44.02 -32.59 -10.08
N ILE A 505 -43.38 -31.46 -9.78
CA ILE A 505 -43.17 -30.35 -10.73
C ILE A 505 -42.37 -30.86 -11.93
N VAL A 506 -41.25 -31.54 -11.70
CA VAL A 506 -40.40 -32.08 -12.77
C VAL A 506 -41.14 -33.15 -13.58
N ARG A 507 -41.93 -34.03 -12.95
CA ARG A 507 -42.74 -35.02 -13.68
C ARG A 507 -43.76 -34.35 -14.61
N ARG A 508 -44.40 -33.27 -14.16
CA ARG A 508 -45.31 -32.48 -15.02
C ARG A 508 -44.54 -31.87 -16.19
N MET A 509 -43.37 -31.28 -15.93
CA MET A 509 -42.50 -30.75 -16.98
C MET A 509 -42.07 -31.83 -17.98
N ASN A 510 -41.79 -33.06 -17.53
CA ASN A 510 -41.46 -34.19 -18.41
C ASN A 510 -42.59 -34.53 -19.39
N GLU A 511 -43.84 -34.52 -18.93
CA GLU A 511 -44.98 -34.78 -19.82
C GLU A 511 -45.13 -33.68 -20.87
N ASN A 512 -44.92 -32.42 -20.49
CA ASN A 512 -44.90 -31.30 -21.43
C ASN A 512 -43.72 -31.39 -22.41
N LEU A 513 -42.55 -31.86 -21.94
CA LEU A 513 -41.34 -31.98 -22.77
C LEU A 513 -41.54 -33.02 -23.87
N LYS A 514 -42.20 -34.15 -23.56
CA LYS A 514 -42.56 -35.17 -24.56
C LYS A 514 -43.46 -34.63 -25.68
N GLN A 515 -44.28 -33.62 -25.37
CA GLN A 515 -45.18 -32.98 -26.33
C GLN A 515 -44.50 -31.86 -27.12
N LEU A 516 -43.28 -31.46 -26.75
CA LEU A 516 -42.56 -30.35 -27.38
C LEU A 516 -42.22 -30.67 -28.83
N ARG A 517 -42.89 -29.97 -29.76
CA ARG A 517 -42.68 -30.17 -31.20
C ARG A 517 -41.54 -29.29 -31.70
N ILE A 518 -40.40 -29.90 -31.95
CA ILE A 518 -39.28 -29.29 -32.68
C ILE A 518 -39.08 -30.10 -33.95
N LYS A 519 -39.26 -29.42 -35.09
CA LYS A 519 -39.11 -30.02 -36.41
C LYS A 519 -38.05 -29.24 -37.18
N GLU A 520 -37.18 -29.97 -37.84
CA GLU A 520 -36.21 -29.46 -38.80
C GLU A 520 -36.07 -30.48 -39.93
N LYS A 521 -36.06 -30.02 -41.19
CA LYS A 521 -35.95 -30.90 -42.39
C LYS A 521 -36.92 -32.11 -42.38
N GLY A 522 -38.13 -31.93 -41.86
CA GLY A 522 -39.16 -32.97 -41.78
C GLY A 522 -39.01 -33.99 -40.64
N GLN A 523 -37.90 -33.98 -39.89
CA GLN A 523 -37.65 -34.88 -38.76
C GLN A 523 -38.08 -34.25 -37.44
N ARG A 524 -38.60 -35.07 -36.51
CA ARG A 524 -38.90 -34.64 -35.14
C ARG A 524 -37.67 -34.82 -34.27
N ILE A 525 -37.23 -33.75 -33.62
CA ILE A 525 -36.12 -33.79 -32.66
C ILE A 525 -36.68 -34.17 -31.30
N LYS A 526 -36.20 -35.29 -30.75
CA LYS A 526 -36.57 -35.76 -29.41
C LYS A 526 -35.60 -35.15 -28.40
N ILE A 527 -36.15 -34.48 -27.39
CA ILE A 527 -35.38 -33.92 -26.29
C ILE A 527 -35.71 -34.71 -25.03
N SER A 528 -34.68 -35.03 -24.25
CA SER A 528 -34.81 -35.46 -22.86
C SER A 528 -33.82 -34.68 -21.99
N TRP A 529 -33.98 -34.78 -20.68
CA TRP A 529 -33.05 -34.19 -19.73
C TRP A 529 -32.80 -35.13 -18.55
N SER A 530 -31.68 -34.94 -17.89
CA SER A 530 -31.40 -35.52 -16.58
C SER A 530 -31.64 -34.47 -15.50
N VAL A 531 -32.13 -34.90 -14.33
CA VAL A 531 -32.51 -33.99 -13.23
C VAL A 531 -31.95 -34.46 -11.89
N GLY A 532 -31.33 -33.54 -11.16
CA GLY A 532 -30.90 -33.70 -9.77
C GLY A 532 -31.65 -32.77 -8.83
N ILE A 533 -32.05 -33.26 -7.66
CA ILE A 533 -32.83 -32.49 -6.67
C ILE A 533 -32.16 -32.52 -5.30
N ALA A 534 -32.07 -31.36 -4.66
CA ALA A 534 -31.66 -31.18 -3.26
C ALA A 534 -32.62 -30.22 -2.53
N ASN A 535 -32.70 -30.32 -1.20
CA ASN A 535 -33.57 -29.52 -0.35
C ASN A 535 -32.79 -28.77 0.73
N PHE A 536 -33.04 -27.48 0.88
CA PHE A 536 -32.57 -26.71 2.02
C PHE A 536 -33.65 -26.70 3.13
N PRO A 537 -33.27 -26.86 4.42
CA PRO A 537 -31.90 -26.98 4.96
C PRO A 537 -31.36 -28.41 5.07
N VAL A 538 -32.11 -29.42 4.62
CA VAL A 538 -31.79 -30.85 4.85
C VAL A 538 -30.48 -31.29 4.20
N ASP A 539 -30.22 -30.84 2.97
CA ASP A 539 -29.13 -31.29 2.11
C ASP A 539 -27.93 -30.31 2.12
N GLY A 540 -27.90 -29.35 3.07
CA GLY A 540 -26.80 -28.42 3.27
C GLY A 540 -27.24 -27.08 3.85
N ASP A 541 -26.28 -26.35 4.42
CA ASP A 541 -26.48 -25.03 5.06
C ASP A 541 -25.86 -23.86 4.26
N THR A 542 -25.05 -24.16 3.24
CA THR A 542 -24.42 -23.18 2.35
C THR A 542 -24.85 -23.37 0.89
N PRO A 543 -24.81 -22.32 0.05
CA PRO A 543 -25.12 -22.43 -1.38
C PRO A 543 -24.34 -23.54 -2.09
N SER A 544 -23.04 -23.64 -1.82
CA SER A 544 -22.14 -24.63 -2.42
C SER A 544 -22.50 -26.07 -2.02
N MET A 545 -22.90 -26.32 -0.78
CA MET A 545 -23.31 -27.65 -0.33
C MET A 545 -24.63 -28.09 -0.98
N VAL A 546 -25.63 -27.21 -1.01
CA VAL A 546 -26.94 -27.52 -1.61
C VAL A 546 -26.81 -27.76 -3.12
N VAL A 547 -26.06 -26.89 -3.82
CA VAL A 547 -25.76 -27.08 -5.25
C VAL A 547 -24.98 -28.37 -5.47
N GLY A 548 -23.94 -28.63 -4.67
CA GLY A 548 -23.15 -29.85 -4.77
C GLY A 548 -23.96 -31.12 -4.58
N LYS A 549 -24.98 -31.13 -3.70
CA LYS A 549 -25.91 -32.27 -3.57
C LYS A 549 -26.81 -32.44 -4.78
N ALA A 550 -27.37 -31.35 -5.32
CA ALA A 550 -28.19 -31.41 -6.52
C ALA A 550 -27.37 -31.89 -7.73
N ASP A 551 -26.12 -31.44 -7.86
CA ASP A 551 -25.22 -31.83 -8.95
C ASP A 551 -24.82 -33.31 -8.86
N ASN A 552 -24.50 -33.81 -7.67
CA ASN A 552 -24.28 -35.25 -7.45
C ASN A 552 -25.49 -36.10 -7.84
N ALA A 553 -26.71 -35.63 -7.53
CA ALA A 553 -27.94 -36.30 -7.93
C ALA A 553 -28.12 -36.27 -9.46
N LEU A 554 -27.85 -35.13 -10.10
CA LEU A 554 -27.88 -34.98 -11.56
C LEU A 554 -26.89 -35.91 -12.26
N TYR A 555 -25.68 -36.00 -11.73
CA TYR A 555 -24.64 -36.91 -12.22
C TYR A 555 -25.07 -38.39 -12.09
N ALA A 556 -25.70 -38.77 -10.96
CA ALA A 556 -26.26 -40.10 -10.79
C ALA A 556 -27.38 -40.40 -11.81
N ALA A 557 -28.25 -39.42 -12.11
CA ALA A 557 -29.27 -39.55 -13.14
C ALA A 557 -28.66 -39.78 -14.53
N LYS A 558 -27.59 -39.06 -14.89
CA LYS A 558 -26.86 -39.26 -16.15
C LYS A 558 -26.24 -40.66 -16.22
N ARG A 559 -25.54 -41.09 -15.16
CA ARG A 559 -24.88 -42.41 -15.10
C ARG A 559 -25.83 -43.60 -15.14
N ALA A 560 -27.02 -43.46 -14.57
CA ALA A 560 -27.99 -44.55 -14.55
C ALA A 560 -28.68 -44.75 -15.92
N GLY A 561 -28.42 -43.87 -16.91
CA GLY A 561 -28.90 -43.99 -18.28
C GLY A 561 -29.81 -42.85 -18.73
N LYS A 562 -29.62 -41.64 -18.18
CA LYS A 562 -30.26 -40.38 -18.64
C LYS A 562 -31.80 -40.37 -18.53
N ASN A 563 -32.46 -39.28 -18.95
CA ASN A 563 -33.92 -39.12 -18.98
C ASN A 563 -34.63 -39.52 -17.67
N ARG A 564 -34.10 -39.06 -16.53
CA ARG A 564 -34.61 -39.45 -15.21
C ARG A 564 -34.30 -38.42 -14.14
N ILE A 565 -35.00 -38.58 -13.01
CA ILE A 565 -34.91 -37.73 -11.84
C ILE A 565 -34.20 -38.53 -10.74
N TYR A 566 -33.18 -37.94 -10.13
CA TYR A 566 -32.59 -38.42 -8.88
C TYR A 566 -32.77 -37.33 -7.82
N ALA A 567 -33.18 -37.76 -6.64
CA ALA A 567 -33.20 -36.94 -5.43
C ALA A 567 -32.44 -37.74 -4.37
N ILE A 568 -31.40 -37.15 -3.78
CA ILE A 568 -30.61 -37.78 -2.73
C ILE A 568 -31.33 -37.67 -1.40
#